data_AF-A0A6B3HWF3-F1
#
_entry.id   AF-A0A6B3HWF3-F1
#
_cell.length_a   1.000
_cell.length_b   1.000
_cell.length_c   1.000
_cell.angle_alpha   90.00
_cell.angle_beta   90.00
_cell.angle_gamma   90.00
#
_symmetry.space_group_name_H-M   'P 1'
#
loop_
_entity.id
_entity.type
_entity.pdbx_description
1 polymer ?
#
loop_
_entity_poly.entity_id
_entity_poly.type
_entity_poly.pdbx_seq_one_letter_code
_entity_poly.pdbx_strand_id
1 'polypeptide(L)' 'LLLSGRISLDTHPWLADHAVSGIVLFPGTAFLELALRAGAEAECPVVEELTLGSALALPAEGAVHLQLRVAAPDG' A
#
# COMPACT_ATOMS: atom_id res chain seq x y z
N LEU A 1 -6.73 7.30 -12.95
CA LEU A 1 -5.56 6.40 -13.10
C LEU A 1 -5.83 5.09 -12.36
N LEU A 2 -5.47 3.95 -12.96
CA LEU A 2 -5.53 2.64 -12.31
C LEU A 2 -4.14 1.99 -12.37
N LEU A 3 -3.58 1.68 -11.21
CA LEU A 3 -2.31 0.98 -11.06
C LEU A 3 -2.54 -0.37 -10.42
N SER A 4 -1.66 -1.32 -10.73
CA SER A 4 -1.66 -2.64 -10.11
C SER A 4 -0.27 -3.03 -9.66
N GLY A 5 -0.20 -3.81 -8.59
CA GLY A 5 1.06 -4.26 -8.01
C GLY A 5 0.90 -5.61 -7.32
N ARG A 6 2.04 -6.22 -7.00
CA ARG A 6 2.10 -7.49 -6.27
C ARG A 6 3.10 -7.35 -5.13
N ILE A 7 2.67 -7.66 -3.92
CA ILE A 7 3.49 -7.58 -2.70
C ILE A 7 3.60 -8.97 -2.09
N SER A 8 4.84 -9.41 -1.86
CA SER A 8 5.17 -10.68 -1.22
C SER A 8 6.40 -10.53 -0.35
N LEU A 9 6.48 -11.31 0.73
CA LEU A 9 7.67 -11.37 1.60
C LEU A 9 8.90 -11.87 0.83
N ASP A 10 8.73 -12.74 -0.18
CA ASP A 10 9.82 -13.19 -1.05
C ASP A 10 10.54 -12.05 -1.77
N THR A 11 9.77 -11.04 -2.21
CA THR A 11 10.28 -9.88 -2.96
C THR A 11 10.62 -8.69 -2.08
N HIS A 12 10.00 -8.60 -0.90
CA HIS A 12 10.11 -7.48 0.04
C HIS A 12 10.32 -8.04 1.45
N PRO A 13 11.45 -8.73 1.71
CA PRO A 13 11.65 -9.48 2.96
C PRO A 13 11.64 -8.60 4.21
N TRP A 14 12.01 -7.32 4.06
CA TRP A 14 11.96 -6.32 5.14
C TRP A 14 10.55 -6.08 5.69
N LEU A 15 9.49 -6.42 4.94
CA LEU A 15 8.11 -6.30 5.45
C LEU A 15 7.84 -7.27 6.60
N ALA A 16 8.59 -8.38 6.70
CA ALA A 16 8.46 -9.34 7.79
C ALA A 16 8.73 -8.72 9.18
N ASP A 17 9.50 -7.62 9.22
CA ASP A 17 9.84 -6.92 10.46
C ASP A 17 8.67 -6.08 11.01
N HIS A 18 7.62 -5.85 10.22
CA HIS A 18 6.41 -5.13 10.65
C HIS A 18 5.31 -6.09 11.12
N ALA A 19 5.62 -6.88 12.14
CA ALA A 19 4.68 -7.83 12.73
C ALA A 19 4.02 -7.27 14.00
N VAL A 20 2.69 -7.38 14.08
CA VAL A 20 1.90 -7.04 15.28
C VAL A 20 1.24 -8.31 15.80
N SER A 21 1.58 -8.70 17.03
CA SER A 21 1.09 -9.95 17.64
C SER A 21 1.34 -11.18 16.75
N GLY A 22 2.49 -11.22 16.06
CA GLY A 22 2.89 -12.33 15.18
C GLY A 22 2.25 -12.31 13.79
N ILE A 23 1.41 -11.33 13.46
CA ILE A 23 0.82 -11.16 12.13
C ILE A 23 1.61 -10.08 11.38
N VAL A 24 2.15 -10.41 10.22
CA VAL A 24 2.81 -9.43 9.36
C VAL A 24 1.76 -8.55 8.71
N LEU A 25 1.78 -7.25 9.04
CA LEU A 25 0.86 -6.27 8.48
C LEU A 25 1.62 -5.39 7.48
N PHE A 26 0.95 -5.01 6.40
CA PHE A 26 1.48 -4.03 5.48
C PHE A 26 1.57 -2.67 6.20
N PRO A 27 2.77 -2.05 6.30
CA PRO A 27 2.96 -0.83 7.08
C PRO A 27 2.09 0.31 6.58
N GLY A 28 1.57 1.14 7.50
CA GLY A 28 0.85 2.37 7.16
C GLY A 28 1.67 3.32 6.26
N THR A 29 2.97 3.41 6.52
CA THR A 29 3.90 4.19 5.69
C THR A 29 4.07 3.60 4.29
N ALA A 30 3.96 2.28 4.12
CA ALA A 30 4.03 1.68 2.80
C ALA A 30 2.77 2.01 1.96
N PHE A 31 1.59 2.12 2.59
CA PHE A 31 0.41 2.69 1.92
C PHE A 31 0.65 4.14 1.49
N LEU A 32 1.26 4.96 2.35
CA LEU A 32 1.60 6.35 2.03
C LEU A 32 2.54 6.44 0.82
N GLU A 33 3.59 5.62 0.77
CA GLU A 33 4.52 5.57 -0.37
C GLU A 33 3.81 5.22 -1.69
N LEU A 34 2.89 4.25 -1.66
CA LEU A 34 2.10 3.90 -2.84
C LEU A 34 1.19 5.05 -3.28
N ALA A 35 0.60 5.77 -2.32
CA ALA A 35 -0.23 6.95 -2.60
C ALA A 35 0.61 8.09 -3.20
N LEU A 36 1.78 8.39 -2.63
CA LEU A 36 2.71 9.40 -3.15
C LEU A 36 3.17 9.06 -4.57
N ARG A 37 3.49 7.77 -4.83
CA ARG A 37 3.86 7.33 -6.18
C ARG A 37 2.71 7.50 -7.15
N ALA A 38 1.51 7.05 -6.81
CA ALA A 38 0.34 7.18 -7.67
C ALA A 38 -0.04 8.66 -7.90
N GLY A 39 0.15 9.50 -6.88
CA GLY A 39 -0.03 10.95 -6.95
C GLY A 39 0.95 11.61 -7.90
N ALA A 40 2.23 11.21 -7.88
CA ALA A 40 3.22 11.71 -8.84
C ALA A 40 2.86 11.38 -10.29
N GLU A 41 2.34 10.18 -10.58
CA GLU A 41 1.82 9.79 -11.91
C GLU A 41 0.57 10.59 -12.31
N ALA A 42 -0.16 11.14 -11.34
CA ALA A 42 -1.36 11.95 -11.53
C ALA A 42 -1.12 13.47 -11.35
N GLU A 43 0.14 13.91 -11.31
CA GLU A 43 0.54 15.31 -11.11
C GLU A 43 -0.01 15.94 -9.80
N CYS A 44 -0.28 15.11 -8.80
CA CYS A 44 -0.78 15.45 -7.46
C CYS A 44 0.13 14.82 -6.39
N PRO A 45 1.36 15.35 -6.15
CA PRO A 45 2.39 14.66 -5.38
C PRO A 45 2.25 14.79 -3.85
N VAL A 46 1.21 15.47 -3.36
CA VAL A 46 1.03 15.74 -1.92
C VAL A 46 -0.15 14.94 -1.38
N VAL A 47 0.07 14.30 -0.24
CA VAL A 47 -0.99 13.69 0.57
C VAL A 47 -1.19 14.59 1.78
N GLU A 48 -2.33 15.26 1.86
CA GLU A 48 -2.70 16.12 3.00
C GLU A 48 -3.19 15.29 4.19
N GLU A 49 -4.01 14.28 3.94
CA GLU A 49 -4.57 13.39 4.94
C GLU A 49 -4.51 11.93 4.46
N LEU A 50 -4.17 11.02 5.38
CA LEU A 50 -4.20 9.58 5.14
C LEU A 50 -5.12 8.91 6.17
N THR A 51 -6.21 8.33 5.69
CA THR A 51 -7.08 7.47 6.49
C THR A 51 -6.89 6.01 6.08
N LEU A 52 -6.63 5.13 7.04
CA LEU A 52 -6.50 3.69 6.82
C LEU A 52 -7.73 2.97 7.40
N GLY A 53 -8.55 2.38 6.52
CA GLY A 53 -9.81 1.74 6.93
C GLY A 53 -9.63 0.36 7.57
N SER A 54 -8.74 -0.46 7.03
CA SER A 54 -8.44 -1.81 7.54
C SER A 54 -6.97 -2.15 7.36
N ALA A 55 -6.41 -2.91 8.31
CA ALA A 55 -5.07 -3.46 8.14
C ALA A 55 -5.05 -4.51 7.01
N LEU A 56 -3.95 -4.54 6.25
CA LEU A 56 -3.70 -5.56 5.25
C LEU A 56 -2.69 -6.57 5.80
N ALA A 57 -3.12 -7.80 6.08
CA ALA A 57 -2.21 -8.87 6.45
C ALA A 57 -1.50 -9.45 5.22
N LEU A 58 -0.20 -9.68 5.33
CA LEU A 58 0.59 -10.35 4.30
C LEU A 58 0.68 -11.84 4.60
N PRO A 59 0.44 -12.71 3.60
CA PRO A 59 0.61 -14.14 3.79
C PRO A 59 2.11 -14.48 3.93
N ALA A 60 2.41 -15.52 4.70
CA ALA A 60 3.77 -16.04 4.86
C ALA A 60 4.36 -16.53 3.52
N GLU A 61 3.49 -17.05 2.64
CA GLU A 61 3.83 -17.55 1.31
C GLU A 61 2.91 -16.94 0.25
N GLY A 62 3.43 -16.75 -0.95
CA GLY A 62 2.67 -16.14 -2.04
C GLY A 62 2.60 -14.62 -1.95
N ALA A 63 1.59 -14.02 -2.55
CA ALA A 63 1.50 -12.57 -2.67
C ALA A 63 0.08 -12.03 -2.60
N VAL A 64 -0.01 -10.77 -2.17
CA VAL A 64 -1.20 -9.96 -2.30
C VAL A 64 -1.11 -9.19 -3.62
N HIS A 65 -2.19 -9.23 -4.41
CA HIS A 65 -2.39 -8.33 -5.53
C HIS A 65 -3.08 -7.06 -5.07
N LEU A 66 -2.47 -5.93 -5.38
CA LEU A 66 -2.98 -4.61 -5.02
C LEU A 66 -3.48 -3.89 -6.26
N GLN A 67 -4.57 -3.15 -6.08
CA GLN A 67 -5.08 -2.21 -7.05
C GLN A 67 -5.16 -0.83 -6.40
N LEU A 68 -4.65 0.17 -7.10
CA LEU A 68 -4.70 1.56 -6.67
C LEU A 68 -5.46 2.36 -7.71
N ARG A 69 -6.49 3.07 -7.25
CA ARG A 69 -7.31 3.95 -8.08
C ARG A 69 -7.12 5.37 -7.61
N VAL A 70 -6.72 6.24 -8.55
CA VAL A 70 -6.73 7.69 -8.37
C VAL A 70 -7.82 8.23 -9.28
N ALA A 71 -8.74 8.99 -8.70
CA ALA A 71 -9.82 9.66 -9.40
C ALA A 71 -9.89 11.11 -8.91
N ALA A 72 -10.48 11.98 -9.73
CA ALA A 72 -10.90 13.28 -9.23
C ALA A 72 -11.88 13.08 -8.05
N PRO A 73 -11.98 14.05 -7.13
CA PRO A 73 -13.01 14.04 -6.10
C PRO A 73 -14.39 13.85 -6.73
N ASP A 74 -15.24 13.06 -6.09
CA ASP A 74 -16.66 13.04 -6.43
C ASP A 74 -17.21 14.44 -6.09
N GLY A 75 -17.83 15.11 -7.07
CA GLY A 75 -18.38 16.46 -6.92
C GLY A 75 -19.67 16.51 -6.12
#